data_AF-A0A250VUJ5-F1
#
_entry.id   AF-A0A250VUJ5-F1
#
_cell.length_a   1.000
_cell.length_b   1.000
_cell.length_c   1.000
_cell.angle_alpha   90.00
_cell.angle_beta   90.00
_cell.angle_gamma   90.00
#
_symmetry.space_group_name_H-M   'P 1'
#
loop_
_entity.id
_entity.type
_entity.pdbx_description
1 polymer ?
#
loop_
_entity_poly.entity_id
_entity_poly.type
_entity_poly.pdbx_seq_one_letter_code
_entity_poly.pdbx_strand_id
1 'polypeptide(L)'
;MDVEGWAEIRRLHQVEQRPNRAIPRQLEISRNTVRRTLNREVAPEYQREPWGSIVDAVELQVRELLQQFPEMPATVIAERIGWSRFYAVVWRRVREPRPT
;
A
#
# COMPACT_ATOMS: atom_id res chain seq x y z
N MET A 1 -12.33 2.29 -5.20
CA MET A 1 -13.63 1.81 -5.70
C MET A 1 -13.67 0.34 -5.38
N ASP A 2 -14.74 -0.11 -4.73
CA ASP A 2 -14.94 -1.52 -4.43
C ASP A 2 -15.31 -2.32 -5.69
N VAL A 3 -15.17 -3.65 -5.64
CA VAL A 3 -15.44 -4.59 -6.73
C VAL A 3 -16.90 -4.51 -7.19
N GLU A 4 -17.85 -4.35 -6.25
CA GLU A 4 -19.27 -4.22 -6.57
C GLU A 4 -19.57 -2.99 -7.44
N GLY A 5 -19.04 -1.82 -7.04
CA GLY A 5 -19.19 -0.59 -7.83
C GLY A 5 -18.50 -0.66 -9.19
N TRP A 6 -17.40 -1.41 -9.31
CA TRP A 6 -16.75 -1.69 -10.60
C TRP A 6 -17.64 -2.57 -11.50
N ALA A 7 -18.21 -3.63 -10.95
CA ALA A 7 -19.07 -4.56 -11.67
C ALA A 7 -20.36 -3.87 -12.16
N GLU A 8 -20.98 -3.03 -11.33
CA GLU A 8 -22.24 -2.35 -11.71
C GLU A 8 -22.03 -1.36 -12.86
N ILE A 9 -20.92 -0.61 -12.88
CA ILE A 9 -20.58 0.26 -14.03
C ILE A 9 -20.43 -0.56 -15.32
N ARG A 10 -19.79 -1.72 -15.25
CA ARG A 10 -19.60 -2.58 -16.42
C ARG A 10 -20.90 -3.24 -16.86
N ARG A 11 -21.76 -3.66 -15.93
CA ARG A 11 -23.10 -4.19 -16.22
C ARG A 11 -23.93 -3.16 -16.97
N LEU A 12 -23.99 -1.92 -16.47
CA LEU A 12 -24.74 -0.83 -17.11
C LEU A 12 -24.21 -0.51 -18.51
N HIS A 13 -22.89 -0.57 -18.71
CA HIS A 13 -22.30 -0.27 -20.02
C HIS A 13 -22.40 -1.43 -21.03
N GLN A 14 -22.09 -2.66 -20.61
CA GLN A 14 -21.90 -3.80 -21.53
C GLN A 14 -23.19 -4.60 -21.71
N VAL A 15 -24.00 -4.75 -20.66
CA VAL A 15 -25.25 -5.52 -20.72
C VAL A 15 -26.41 -4.61 -21.09
N GLU A 16 -26.56 -3.48 -20.39
CA GLU A 16 -27.67 -2.56 -20.63
C GLU A 16 -27.39 -1.52 -21.74
N GLN A 17 -26.19 -1.51 -22.33
CA GLN A 17 -25.75 -0.56 -23.34
C GLN A 17 -26.05 0.91 -23.01
N ARG A 18 -26.00 1.27 -21.72
CA ARG A 18 -26.25 2.64 -21.28
C ARG A 18 -25.14 3.56 -21.81
N PRO A 19 -25.50 4.78 -22.27
CA PRO A 19 -24.50 5.72 -22.73
C PRO A 19 -23.62 6.19 -21.57
N ASN A 20 -22.31 6.30 -21.80
CA ASN A 20 -21.30 6.67 -20.79
C ASN A 20 -21.61 7.97 -20.03
N ARG A 21 -22.40 8.89 -20.62
CA ARG A 21 -22.83 10.15 -20.01
C ARG A 21 -23.99 10.00 -19.01
N ALA A 22 -24.75 8.90 -19.06
CA ALA A 22 -25.90 8.65 -18.19
C ALA A 22 -25.50 7.91 -16.91
N ILE A 23 -24.60 6.93 -17.02
CA ILE A 23 -24.11 6.11 -15.90
C ILE A 23 -23.67 6.95 -14.68
N PRO A 24 -22.89 8.05 -14.82
CA PRO A 24 -22.46 8.87 -13.69
C PRO A 24 -23.61 9.49 -12.90
N ARG A 25 -24.70 9.86 -13.57
CA ARG A 25 -25.88 10.48 -12.93
C ARG A 25 -26.71 9.46 -12.17
N GLN A 26 -26.79 8.23 -12.68
CA GLN A 26 -27.56 7.15 -12.07
C GLN A 26 -26.87 6.58 -10.82
N LEU A 27 -25.54 6.47 -10.85
CA LEU A 27 -24.75 5.92 -9.75
C LEU A 27 -24.18 7.00 -8.81
N GLU A 28 -24.47 8.29 -9.05
CA GLU A 28 -23.95 9.43 -8.27
C GLU A 28 -22.41 9.45 -8.13
N ILE A 29 -21.70 8.93 -9.14
CA ILE A 29 -20.24 8.86 -9.19
C ILE A 29 -19.63 9.82 -10.21
N SER A 30 -18.35 10.12 -10.05
CA SER A 30 -17.65 10.99 -10.98
C SER A 30 -17.55 10.36 -12.39
N ARG A 31 -17.69 11.21 -13.43
CA ARG A 31 -17.44 10.82 -14.83
C ARG A 31 -16.05 10.20 -15.02
N ASN A 32 -15.07 10.69 -14.29
CA ASN A 32 -13.69 10.18 -14.33
C ASN A 32 -13.59 8.77 -13.77
N THR A 33 -14.38 8.44 -12.75
CA THR A 33 -14.45 7.09 -12.19
C THR A 33 -15.03 6.12 -13.22
N VAL A 34 -16.17 6.45 -13.84
CA VAL A 34 -16.75 5.63 -14.92
C VAL A 34 -15.76 5.41 -16.05
N ARG A 35 -15.11 6.48 -16.54
CA ARG A 35 -14.10 6.37 -17.60
C ARG A 35 -12.92 5.48 -17.21
N ARG A 36 -12.40 5.63 -15.99
CA ARG A 36 -11.31 4.79 -15.46
C ARG A 36 -11.73 3.32 -15.34
N THR A 37 -12.96 3.08 -14.87
CA THR A 37 -13.51 1.73 -14.73
C THR A 37 -13.68 1.04 -16.07
N LEU A 38 -14.26 1.72 -17.07
CA LEU A 38 -14.44 1.15 -18.41
C LEU A 38 -13.11 0.94 -19.15
N ASN A 39 -12.09 1.74 -18.86
CA ASN A 39 -10.74 1.54 -19.40
C ASN A 39 -9.96 0.40 -18.72
N ARG A 40 -10.40 -0.08 -17.55
CA ARG A 40 -9.74 -1.17 -16.84
C ARG A 40 -10.48 -2.48 -17.12
N GLU A 41 -9.77 -3.42 -17.75
CA GLU A 41 -10.31 -4.74 -18.04
C GLU A 41 -10.53 -5.58 -16.78
N VAL A 42 -9.72 -5.34 -15.75
CA VAL A 42 -9.72 -6.09 -14.49
C VAL A 42 -10.33 -5.24 -13.35
N ALA A 43 -10.95 -5.92 -12.39
CA ALA A 43 -11.45 -5.29 -11.17
C ALA A 43 -10.33 -4.56 -10.42
N PRO A 44 -10.64 -3.49 -9.68
CA PRO A 44 -9.67 -2.83 -8.84
C PRO A 44 -9.23 -3.80 -7.73
N GLU A 45 -8.06 -4.39 -7.89
CA GLU A 45 -7.38 -5.03 -6.77
C GLU A 45 -6.87 -3.94 -5.83
N TYR A 46 -7.19 -4.06 -4.54
CA TYR A 46 -6.60 -3.20 -3.53
C TYR A 46 -5.16 -3.63 -3.29
N GLN A 47 -4.25 -3.07 -4.08
CA GLN A 47 -2.82 -3.12 -3.82
C GLN A 47 -2.42 -1.80 -3.19
N ARG A 48 -2.33 -1.76 -1.85
CA ARG A 48 -1.41 -0.82 -1.23
C ARG A 48 -0.03 -1.40 -1.43
N GLU A 49 0.69 -0.87 -2.41
CA GLU A 49 2.13 -0.99 -2.37
C GLU A 49 2.58 -0.36 -1.04
N PRO A 50 3.27 -1.10 -0.16
CA PRO A 50 3.78 -0.50 1.06
C PRO A 50 4.66 0.65 0.61
N TRP A 51 4.25 1.89 0.93
CA TRP A 51 5.11 3.03 0.73
C TRP A 51 6.39 2.71 1.49
N GLY A 52 7.54 2.67 0.79
CA GLY A 52 8.82 2.29 1.39
C GLY A 52 8.99 2.97 2.74
N SER A 53 9.35 2.19 3.75
CA SER A 53 9.64 2.75 5.07
C SER A 53 10.95 3.50 4.99
N ILE A 54 11.07 4.62 5.68
CA ILE A 54 12.36 5.28 5.85
C ILE A 54 13.42 4.35 6.49
N VAL A 55 12.96 3.29 7.17
CA VAL A 55 13.81 2.24 7.73
C VAL A 55 14.39 1.31 6.66
N ASP A 56 13.80 1.23 5.46
CA ASP A 56 14.32 0.41 4.36
C ASP A 56 15.75 0.85 4.00
N ALA A 57 16.05 2.14 4.10
CA ALA A 57 17.38 2.70 3.85
C ALA A 57 18.47 2.22 4.83
N VAL A 58 18.08 1.79 6.03
CA VAL A 58 19.01 1.35 7.09
C VAL A 58 18.80 -0.11 7.50
N GLU A 59 17.93 -0.83 6.79
CA GLU A 59 17.54 -2.19 7.15
C GLU A 59 18.73 -3.15 7.20
N LEU A 60 19.63 -3.05 6.22
CA LEU A 60 20.81 -3.92 6.16
C LEU A 60 21.71 -3.72 7.39
N GLN A 61 21.94 -2.47 7.80
CA GLN A 61 22.77 -2.14 8.97
C GLN A 61 22.14 -2.65 10.28
N VAL A 62 20.80 -2.53 10.41
CA VAL A 62 20.08 -3.10 11.56
C VAL A 62 20.22 -4.62 11.60
N ARG A 63 20.13 -5.30 10.44
CA ARG A 63 20.30 -6.76 10.34
C ARG A 63 21.71 -7.19 10.70
N GLU A 64 22.73 -6.52 10.21
CA GLU A 64 24.14 -6.82 10.53
C GLU A 64 24.43 -6.68 12.02
N LEU A 65 23.92 -5.61 12.66
CA LEU A 65 24.08 -5.39 14.10
C LEU A 65 23.38 -6.48 14.92
N LEU A 66 22.17 -6.89 14.52
CA LEU A 66 21.43 -7.96 15.20
C LEU A 66 22.01 -9.36 14.94
N GLN A 67 22.67 -9.59 13.81
CA GLN A 67 23.39 -10.84 13.57
C GLN A 67 24.61 -10.98 14.47
N GLN A 68 25.37 -9.90 14.64
CA GLN A 68 26.56 -9.89 15.49
C GLN A 68 26.22 -9.79 16.98
N PHE A 69 25.16 -9.07 17.32
CA PHE A 69 24.75 -8.78 18.70
C PHE A 69 23.23 -8.99 18.86
N PRO A 70 22.78 -10.25 19.04
CA PRO A 70 21.35 -10.58 19.05
C PRO A 70 20.53 -9.91 20.17
N GLU A 71 21.17 -9.58 21.30
CA GLU A 71 20.52 -8.94 22.45
C GLU A 71 20.65 -7.42 22.44
N MET A 72 21.19 -6.82 21.37
CA MET A 72 21.41 -5.38 21.30
C MET A 72 20.08 -4.61 21.39
N PRO A 73 19.94 -3.65 22.34
CA PRO A 73 18.74 -2.83 22.43
C PRO A 73 18.54 -1.96 21.18
N ALA A 74 17.29 -1.78 20.74
CA ALA A 74 16.93 -0.98 19.58
C ALA A 74 17.43 0.49 19.66
N THR A 75 17.52 1.04 20.87
CA THR A 75 18.08 2.38 21.12
C THR A 75 19.55 2.45 20.73
N VAL A 76 20.34 1.43 21.09
CA VAL A 76 21.77 1.34 20.76
C VAL A 76 21.97 1.11 19.25
N ILE A 77 21.08 0.32 18.62
CA ILE A 77 21.08 0.15 17.16
C ILE A 77 20.84 1.50 16.46
N ALA A 78 19.85 2.27 16.93
CA ALA A 78 19.53 3.58 16.36
C ALA A 78 20.71 4.57 16.49
N GLU A 79 21.39 4.57 17.64
CA GLU A 79 22.61 5.39 17.82
C GLU A 79 23.73 4.97 16.86
N ARG A 80 23.99 3.66 16.72
CA ARG A 80 25.08 3.13 15.89
C ARG A 80 24.90 3.38 14.40
N ILE A 81 23.66 3.41 13.91
CA ILE A 81 23.37 3.72 12.49
C ILE A 81 23.22 5.22 12.23
N GLY A 82 23.49 6.08 13.23
CA GLY A 82 23.35 7.53 13.10
C GLY A 82 21.90 7.98 12.91
N TRP A 83 20.94 7.24 13.45
CA TRP A 83 19.52 7.51 13.27
C TRP A 83 19.09 8.75 14.06
N SER A 84 18.90 9.87 13.35
CA SER A 84 18.50 11.15 13.94
C SER A 84 16.98 11.31 14.14
N ARG A 85 16.20 10.33 13.71
CA ARG A 85 14.73 10.34 13.77
C ARG A 85 14.22 9.55 14.97
N PHE A 86 12.91 9.58 15.16
CA PHE A 86 12.26 8.87 16.27
C PHE A 86 12.61 7.37 16.27
N TYR A 87 13.17 6.87 17.37
CA TYR A 87 13.69 5.51 17.50
C TYR A 87 12.61 4.41 17.36
N ALA A 88 11.33 4.76 17.55
CA ALA A 88 10.25 3.77 17.48
C ALA A 88 10.07 3.15 16.08
N VAL A 89 10.54 3.83 15.02
CA VAL A 89 10.48 3.27 13.66
C VAL A 89 11.49 2.12 13.51
N VAL A 90 12.69 2.27 14.06
CA VAL A 90 13.71 1.20 14.15
C VAL A 90 13.22 0.06 15.04
N TRP A 91 12.63 0.39 16.20
CA TRP A 91 12.07 -0.60 17.13
C TRP A 91 10.98 -1.48 16.51
N ARG A 92 10.09 -0.91 15.69
CA ARG A 92 9.06 -1.70 14.98
C ARG A 92 9.71 -2.76 14.10
N ARG A 93 10.79 -2.41 13.39
CA ARG A 93 11.52 -3.34 12.53
C ARG A 93 12.24 -4.42 13.33
N VAL A 94 12.90 -4.07 14.43
CA VAL A 94 13.59 -5.04 15.31
C VAL A 94 12.61 -6.08 15.88
N ARG A 95 11.34 -5.70 16.07
CA ARG A 95 10.27 -6.57 16.59
C ARG A 95 9.58 -7.44 15.54
N GLU A 96 9.72 -7.14 14.26
CA GLU A 96 9.12 -7.98 13.22
C GLU A 96 9.77 -9.37 13.24
N PRO A 97 8.98 -10.44 13.00
CA PRO A 97 9.51 -11.80 12.99
C PRO A 97 10.62 -11.89 11.96
N ARG A 98 11.81 -12.28 12.42
CA ARG A 98 12.98 -12.52 11.57
C ARG A 98 12.62 -13.65 10.60
N PRO A 99 12.59 -13.42 9.28
CA PRO A 99 12.49 -14.52 8.34
C PRO A 99 13.74 -15.39 8.49
N THR A 100 13.54 -16.68 8.74
CA THR A 100 14.58 -17.71 8.86
C THR A 100 15.22 -18.00 7.51
#